data_AF-A0A9E3JXK9-F1
#
_entry.id   AF-A0A9E3JXK9-F1
#
_cell.length_a   1.000
_cell.length_b   1.000
_cell.length_c   1.000
_cell.angle_alpha   90.00
_cell.angle_beta   90.00
_cell.angle_gamma   90.00
#
_symmetry.space_group_name_H-M   'P 1'
#
loop_
_entity.id
_entity.type
_entity.pdbx_description
1 polymer ?
#
loop_
_entity_poly.entity_id
_entity_poly.type
_entity_poly.pdbx_seq_one_letter_code
_entity_poly.pdbx_strand_id
1 'polypeptide(L)'
;MACGLASLALDAGAAPMATTTTVMGKSTLQFACGSRAPSCHYLILTSLCNEKMGKDGNKIRTCEYSMPVPAFELKPGESKSVTDLPSDVIYKQTVGKPPTVQDCINNPSKL
;
A
#
# COMPACT_ATOMS: atom_id res chain seq x y z
N MET A 1 1.18 21.09 -28.90
CA MET A 1 0.66 20.65 -27.58
C MET A 1 -0.43 19.64 -27.84
N ALA A 2 -0.14 18.36 -27.67
CA ALA A 2 -1.14 17.29 -27.74
C ALA A 2 -1.04 16.51 -26.42
N CYS A 3 -1.98 16.79 -25.52
CA CYS A 3 -2.12 16.08 -24.26
C CYS A 3 -2.94 14.81 -24.56
N GLY A 4 -2.26 13.76 -24.99
CA GLY A 4 -2.87 12.43 -25.15
C GLY A 4 -3.01 11.76 -23.79
N LEU A 5 -4.08 12.08 -23.06
CA LEU A 5 -4.52 11.28 -21.93
C LEU A 5 -5.08 9.97 -22.50
N ALA A 6 -4.19 8.99 -22.67
CA ALA A 6 -4.57 7.62 -22.98
C ALA A 6 -5.32 7.06 -21.76
N SER A 7 -6.66 7.06 -21.85
CA SER A 7 -7.52 6.24 -21.02
C SER A 7 -7.23 4.77 -21.30
N LEU A 8 -6.29 4.18 -20.56
CA LEU A 8 -6.14 2.73 -20.52
C LEU A 8 -7.27 2.16 -19.67
N ALA A 9 -8.21 1.54 -20.36
CA ALA A 9 -9.27 0.72 -19.79
C ALA A 9 -8.65 -0.32 -18.83
N LEU A 10 -9.05 -0.26 -17.55
CA LEU A 10 -8.77 -1.31 -16.58
C LEU A 10 -9.73 -2.47 -16.86
N ASP A 11 -9.25 -3.44 -17.62
CA ASP A 11 -9.90 -4.72 -17.81
C ASP A 11 -10.00 -5.46 -16.46
N ALA A 12 -11.19 -5.99 -16.19
CA ALA A 12 -11.53 -6.65 -14.94
C ALA A 12 -10.84 -8.01 -14.86
N GLY A 13 -9.68 -8.09 -14.20
CA GLY A 13 -9.09 -9.38 -13.87
C GLY A 13 -7.74 -9.34 -13.14
N ALA A 14 -6.90 -8.35 -13.40
CA ALA A 14 -5.60 -8.20 -12.74
C ALA A 14 -5.03 -6.80 -12.99
N ALA A 15 -5.65 -5.75 -12.42
CA ALA A 15 -4.99 -4.45 -12.37
C ALA A 15 -3.90 -4.47 -11.28
N PRO A 16 -2.70 -3.90 -11.49
CA PRO A 16 -1.78 -3.64 -10.40
C PRO A 16 -2.51 -2.71 -9.40
N MET A 17 -2.83 -3.26 -8.22
CA MET A 17 -3.81 -2.67 -7.28
C MET A 17 -3.27 -1.46 -6.51
N ALA A 18 -2.04 -1.06 -6.80
CA ALA A 18 -1.42 0.19 -6.42
C ALA A 18 -0.52 0.64 -7.57
N THR A 19 -0.61 1.90 -8.02
CA THR A 19 0.45 2.51 -8.84
C THR A 19 1.24 3.48 -7.97
N THR A 20 2.56 3.34 -7.93
CA THR A 20 3.45 4.18 -7.12
C THR A 20 4.14 5.22 -7.99
N THR A 21 4.03 6.50 -7.64
CA THR A 21 4.87 7.56 -8.21
C THR A 21 5.66 8.24 -7.10
N THR A 22 6.99 8.17 -7.16
CA THR A 22 7.88 8.79 -6.17
C THR A 22 8.47 10.08 -6.73
N VAL A 23 8.21 11.20 -6.06
CA VAL A 23 8.81 12.51 -6.37
C VAL A 23 9.41 13.06 -5.08
N MET A 24 10.71 13.38 -5.09
CA MET A 24 11.41 13.98 -3.95
C MET A 24 11.25 13.22 -2.61
N GLY A 25 11.29 11.88 -2.63
CA GLY A 25 11.19 11.04 -1.43
C GLY A 25 9.77 10.84 -0.88
N LYS A 26 8.76 11.39 -1.56
CA LYS A 26 7.34 11.15 -1.27
C LYS A 26 6.71 10.32 -2.38
N SER A 27 5.86 9.39 -1.99
CA SER A 27 5.13 8.48 -2.86
C SER A 27 3.65 8.87 -2.93
N THR A 28 3.08 8.78 -4.12
CA THR A 28 1.63 8.73 -4.32
C THR A 28 1.23 7.32 -4.71
N LEU A 29 0.26 6.75 -3.99
CA LEU A 29 -0.31 5.43 -4.26
C LEU A 29 -1.77 5.58 -4.71
N GLN A 30 -2.11 4.92 -5.80
CA GLN A 30 -3.48 4.90 -6.32
C GLN A 30 -4.11 3.52 -6.11
N PHE A 31 -5.15 3.44 -5.30
CA PHE A 31 -5.86 2.21 -4.93
C PHE A 31 -7.19 2.13 -5.66
N ALA A 32 -7.62 0.92 -6.00
CA ALA A 32 -8.91 0.67 -6.64
C ALA A 32 -9.53 -0.64 -6.17
N CYS A 33 -10.85 -0.64 -5.97
CA CYS A 33 -11.63 -1.84 -5.74
C CYS A 33 -12.34 -2.27 -7.02
N GLY A 34 -12.13 -3.52 -7.43
CA GLY A 34 -12.81 -4.07 -8.60
C GLY A 34 -14.33 -4.05 -8.44
N SER A 35 -15.07 -3.79 -9.52
CA SER A 35 -16.53 -3.72 -9.52
C SER A 35 -17.25 -4.99 -9.09
N ARG A 36 -16.55 -6.14 -9.09
CA ARG A 36 -17.06 -7.45 -8.68
C ARG A 36 -16.74 -7.81 -7.22
N ALA A 37 -15.87 -7.05 -6.56
CA ALA A 37 -15.56 -7.27 -5.14
C ALA A 37 -16.60 -6.55 -4.27
N PRO A 38 -17.09 -7.14 -3.16
CA PRO A 38 -18.10 -6.52 -2.30
C PRO A 38 -17.61 -5.23 -1.61
N SER A 39 -16.38 -5.27 -1.11
CA SER A 39 -15.64 -4.11 -0.59
C SER A 39 -14.16 -4.47 -0.50
N CYS A 40 -13.29 -3.47 -0.61
CA CYS A 40 -11.85 -3.64 -0.50
C CYS A 40 -11.33 -2.78 0.64
N HIS A 41 -10.69 -3.40 1.63
CA HIS A 41 -10.13 -2.71 2.77
C HIS A 41 -8.61 -2.63 2.62
N TYR A 42 -8.08 -1.44 2.93
CA TYR A 42 -6.66 -1.12 2.80
C TYR A 42 -6.09 -0.69 4.15
N LEU A 43 -4.93 -1.25 4.46
CA LEU A 43 -4.08 -0.80 5.55
C LEU A 43 -2.69 -0.52 4.99
N ILE A 44 -2.17 0.67 5.27
CA ILE A 44 -0.84 1.12 4.83
C ILE A 44 0.00 1.29 6.09
N LEU A 45 1.22 0.77 6.07
CA LEU A 45 2.19 0.91 7.14
C LEU A 45 3.51 1.43 6.58
N THR A 46 4.19 2.25 7.36
CA THR A 46 5.61 2.57 7.16
C THR A 46 6.43 1.75 8.14
N SER A 47 7.59 1.25 7.71
CA SER A 47 8.53 0.55 8.58
C SER A 47 9.78 1.39 8.81
N LEU A 48 10.12 1.63 10.07
CA LEU A 48 11.43 2.14 10.45
C LEU A 48 12.22 1.02 11.13
N CYS A 49 13.10 0.37 10.37
CA CYS A 49 13.91 -0.73 10.88
C CYS A 49 15.32 -0.26 11.24
N ASN A 50 15.73 -0.53 12.48
CA ASN A 50 17.09 -0.32 12.94
C ASN A 50 17.78 -1.67 13.11
N GLU A 51 19.01 -1.77 12.59
CA GLU A 51 19.89 -2.91 12.83
C GLU A 51 20.93 -2.53 13.88
N LYS A 52 21.09 -3.37 14.90
CA LYS A 52 22.14 -3.25 15.90
C LYS A 52 22.86 -4.58 16.08
N MET A 53 24.15 -4.51 16.37
CA MET A 53 24.90 -5.69 16.78
C MET A 53 24.55 -6.01 18.23
N GLY A 54 24.02 -7.22 18.45
CA GLY A 54 23.83 -7.78 19.78
C GLY A 54 25.16 -8.09 20.45
N LYS A 55 25.13 -8.27 21.77
CA LYS A 55 26.33 -8.58 22.58
C LYS A 55 27.02 -9.88 22.15
N ASP A 56 26.26 -10.79 21.53
CA ASP A 56 26.73 -12.09 21.05
C ASP A 56 27.22 -12.04 19.59
N GLY A 57 27.37 -10.85 19.00
CA GLY A 57 27.77 -10.68 17.60
C GLY A 57 26.65 -10.92 16.57
N ASN A 58 25.44 -11.25 17.02
CA ASN A 58 24.28 -11.43 16.14
C ASN A 58 23.68 -10.08 15.72
N LYS A 59 23.29 -9.95 14.45
CA LYS A 59 22.51 -8.79 13.98
C LYS A 59 21.09 -8.87 14.52
N ILE A 60 20.68 -7.88 15.29
CA ILE A 60 19.30 -7.73 15.77
C ILE A 60 18.66 -6.61 14.96
N ARG A 61 17.62 -6.96 14.20
CA ARG A 61 16.77 -6.00 13.48
C ARG A 61 15.50 -5.74 14.30
N THR A 62 15.23 -4.49 14.62
CA THR A 62 14.00 -4.05 15.28
C THR A 62 13.29 -3.07 14.37
N CYS A 63 12.03 -3.35 14.04
CA CYS A 63 11.22 -2.50 13.17
C CYS A 63 10.05 -1.90 13.96
N GLU A 64 9.90 -0.58 13.86
CA GLU A 64 8.71 0.12 14.32
C GLU A 64 7.79 0.34 13.12
N TYR A 65 6.50 0.05 13.30
CA TYR A 65 5.48 0.22 12.28
C TYR A 65 4.48 1.29 12.70
N SER A 66 4.13 2.17 11.77
CA SER A 66 3.12 3.20 11.98
C SER A 66 2.21 3.31 10.77
N MET A 67 0.99 3.80 11.00
CA MET A 67 0.01 4.05 9.94
C MET A 67 0.17 5.50 9.46
N PRO A 68 0.78 5.76 8.30
CA PRO A 68 0.91 7.13 7.78
C PRO A 68 -0.46 7.73 7.42
N VAL A 69 -1.46 6.89 7.16
CA VAL A 69 -2.85 7.26 6.93
C VAL A 69 -3.78 6.28 7.65
N PRO A 70 -4.97 6.71 8.08
CA PRO A 70 -5.98 5.80 8.61
C PRO A 70 -6.36 4.72 7.61
N ALA A 71 -6.64 3.51 8.11
CA ALA A 71 -7.21 2.44 7.29
C ALA A 71 -8.51 2.90 6.62
N PHE A 72 -8.78 2.43 5.41
CA PHE A 72 -9.96 2.83 4.65
C PHE A 72 -10.55 1.68 3.85
N GLU A 73 -11.82 1.85 3.51
CA GLU A 73 -12.60 0.95 2.66
C GLU A 73 -12.91 1.64 1.34
N LEU A 74 -12.88 0.88 0.25
CA LEU A 74 -13.41 1.25 -1.06
C LEU A 74 -14.56 0.32 -1.42
N LYS A 75 -15.68 0.89 -1.84
CA LYS A 75 -16.85 0.17 -2.36
C LYS A 75 -16.57 -0.38 -3.77
N PRO A 76 -17.45 -1.25 -4.32
CA PRO A 76 -17.24 -1.81 -5.65
C PRO A 76 -17.08 -0.71 -6.71
N GLY A 77 -15.98 -0.73 -7.46
CA GLY A 77 -15.68 0.23 -8.52
C GLY A 77 -15.08 1.56 -8.05
N GLU A 78 -14.91 1.78 -6.75
CA GLU A 78 -14.27 2.99 -6.24
C GLU A 78 -12.75 2.97 -6.39
N SER A 79 -12.16 4.16 -6.52
CA SER A 79 -10.72 4.36 -6.48
C SER A 79 -10.37 5.55 -5.57
N LYS A 80 -9.15 5.52 -5.03
CA LYS A 80 -8.64 6.55 -4.14
C LYS A 80 -7.16 6.77 -4.35
N SER A 81 -6.76 8.03 -4.41
CA SER A 81 -5.35 8.42 -4.41
C SER A 81 -4.93 8.79 -2.99
N VAL A 82 -3.78 8.30 -2.56
CA VAL A 82 -3.12 8.66 -1.30
C VAL A 82 -1.78 9.27 -1.63
N THR A 83 -1.61 10.56 -1.32
CA THR A 83 -0.40 11.34 -1.61
C THR A 83 0.46 11.48 -0.35
N ASP A 84 1.66 12.04 -0.53
CA ASP A 84 2.58 12.39 0.57
C ASP A 84 2.98 11.21 1.47
N LEU A 85 2.92 9.99 0.96
CA LEU A 85 3.39 8.82 1.69
C LEU A 85 4.92 8.79 1.72
N PRO A 86 5.54 8.27 2.78
CA PRO A 86 6.97 7.99 2.76
C PRO A 86 7.32 7.00 1.65
N SER A 87 8.58 7.02 1.21
CA SER A 87 9.05 6.15 0.14
C SER A 87 9.03 4.65 0.49
N ASP A 88 9.14 4.32 1.79
CA ASP A 88 9.15 2.95 2.30
C ASP A 88 7.83 2.62 3.01
N VAL A 89 6.84 2.24 2.20
CA VAL A 89 5.52 1.82 2.66
C VAL A 89 5.25 0.38 2.22
N ILE A 90 4.66 -0.38 3.13
CA ILE A 90 4.00 -1.64 2.82
C ILE A 90 2.49 -1.44 2.96
N TYR A 91 1.71 -2.22 2.22
CA TYR A 91 0.27 -2.18 2.35
C TYR A 91 -0.32 -3.58 2.28
N LYS A 92 -1.55 -3.71 2.77
CA LYS A 92 -2.37 -4.91 2.62
C LYS A 92 -3.74 -4.55 2.12
N GLN A 93 -4.21 -5.33 1.16
CA GLN A 93 -5.61 -5.33 0.72
C GLN A 93 -6.28 -6.64 1.12
N THR A 94 -7.48 -6.54 1.65
CA THR A 94 -8.37 -7.69 1.89
C THR A 94 -9.78 -7.36 1.41
N VAL A 95 -10.49 -8.37 0.96
CA VAL A 95 -11.88 -8.23 0.46
C VAL A 95 -12.85 -8.58 1.58
N GLY A 96 -13.87 -7.74 1.78
CA GLY A 96 -14.99 -7.99 2.71
C GLY A 96 -14.68 -7.84 4.20
N LYS A 97 -13.40 -7.72 4.60
CA LYS A 97 -13.00 -7.41 5.98
C LYS A 97 -11.73 -6.56 6.04
N PRO A 98 -11.54 -5.72 7.07
CA PRO A 98 -10.29 -5.00 7.30
C PRO A 98 -9.10 -5.94 7.58
N PRO A 99 -7.91 -5.67 7.03
CA PRO A 99 -6.69 -6.39 7.40
C PRO A 99 -6.16 -5.88 8.73
N THR A 100 -5.44 -6.75 9.46
CA THR A 100 -4.73 -6.35 10.69
C THR A 100 -3.32 -5.85 10.38
N VAL A 101 -2.69 -5.16 11.35
CA VAL A 101 -1.28 -4.78 11.27
C VAL A 101 -0.40 -6.01 11.06
N GLN A 102 -0.68 -7.12 11.75
CA GLN A 102 0.10 -8.35 11.62
C GLN A 102 -0.04 -8.98 10.24
N ASP A 103 -1.23 -8.96 9.63
CA ASP A 103 -1.45 -9.45 8.26
C ASP A 103 -0.62 -8.66 7.25
N CYS A 104 -0.53 -7.33 7.46
CA CYS A 104 0.24 -6.43 6.62
C CYS A 104 1.74 -6.69 6.74
N ILE A 105 2.25 -6.91 7.97
CA ILE A 105 3.67 -7.20 8.21
C ILE A 105 4.07 -8.57 7.65
N ASN A 106 3.26 -9.61 7.87
CA ASN A 106 3.62 -10.98 7.52
C ASN A 106 3.48 -11.27 6.02
N ASN A 107 2.53 -10.60 5.36
CA ASN A 107 2.22 -10.88 3.96
C ASN A 107 1.74 -9.61 3.26
N PRO A 108 2.63 -8.60 3.06
CA PRO A 108 2.25 -7.38 2.39
C PRO A 108 1.84 -7.66 0.93
N SER A 109 0.91 -6.85 0.43
CA SER A 109 0.60 -6.80 -0.99
C SER A 109 1.79 -6.24 -1.76
N LYS A 110 2.02 -6.74 -2.98
CA LYS A 110 3.06 -6.23 -3.87
C LYS A 110 2.57 -4.92 -4.50
N LEU A 111 3.37 -3.86 -4.35
CA LEU A 111 3.22 -2.60 -5.09
C LEU A 111 3.49 -2.81 -6.58
#